data_AF-A0A955VNG3-F1
#
_entry.id   AF-A0A955VNG3-F1
#
_cell.length_a   1.000
_cell.length_b   1.000
_cell.length_c   1.000
_cell.angle_alpha   90.00
_cell.angle_beta   90.00
_cell.angle_gamma   90.00
#
_symmetry.space_group_name_H-M   'P 1'
#
loop_
_entity.id
_entity.type
_entity.pdbx_description
1 polymer ?
#
loop_
_entity_poly.entity_id
_entity_poly.type
_entity_poly.pdbx_seq_one_letter_code
_entity_poly.pdbx_strand_id
1 'polypeptide(L)'
;MFQFLRRRQESDAERLVRLRDRKRRGWRGHLNAYASVNAGLFLIDMLTGAHLWFLFPLISWGMGFGIHSLNYFGWMRDNRHRIAEAELEVGGVTMPPALTHPAHPRPAAPLEPGWEELIKRARLLVEAAKETLKSKTLDGFDKKTLGSELDGALRDVELLAKGAQRVRVLLEEVSPGGAAALSGKIVELERRLQSADDARLTEVYMTNLNLLRAREQKVQQLDRELQRMLASAEGFVLSVENMRLDAARLDAGRMPQLTAGLSDPMRQLSREVDILREVERELEAI
;
A
#
# COMPACT_ATOMS: atom_id res chain seq x y z
N MET A 1 25.16 35.55 19.21
CA MET A 1 24.25 36.50 18.54
C MET A 1 24.66 36.67 17.08
N PHE A 2 24.43 35.64 16.26
CA PHE A 2 24.24 35.69 14.80
C PHE A 2 23.65 34.33 14.40
N GLN A 3 22.42 34.09 14.85
CA GLN A 3 21.51 33.26 14.06
C GLN A 3 21.28 34.00 12.75
N PHE A 4 21.68 33.49 11.59
CA PHE A 4 21.08 33.89 10.31
C PHE A 4 21.43 32.88 9.20
N LEU A 5 20.56 31.89 9.05
CA LEU A 5 20.06 31.33 7.78
C LEU A 5 21.06 31.15 6.62
N ARG A 6 21.57 29.93 6.40
CA ARG A 6 22.07 29.54 5.06
C ARG A 6 21.49 28.20 4.60
N ARG A 7 20.22 28.29 4.22
CA ARG A 7 19.47 27.56 3.19
C ARG A 7 20.02 26.19 2.76
N ARG A 8 19.22 25.15 3.00
CA ARG A 8 18.84 24.12 2.00
C ARG A 8 19.00 24.70 0.58
N GLN A 9 20.08 24.44 -0.12
CA GLN A 9 20.03 24.48 -1.57
C GLN A 9 19.87 23.06 -2.04
N GLU A 10 18.61 22.62 -2.07
CA GLU A 10 18.21 21.64 -3.07
C GLU A 10 18.76 22.13 -4.41
N SER A 11 19.42 21.27 -5.20
CA SER A 11 19.85 21.66 -6.54
C SER A 11 18.63 22.16 -7.31
N ASP A 12 18.82 23.16 -8.16
CA ASP A 12 17.69 23.72 -8.92
C ASP A 12 17.02 22.65 -9.80
N ALA A 13 17.78 21.61 -10.19
CA ALA A 13 17.29 20.40 -10.84
C ALA A 13 16.33 19.59 -9.96
N GLU A 14 16.72 19.22 -8.73
CA GLU A 14 15.85 18.48 -7.82
C GLU A 14 14.58 19.25 -7.45
N ARG A 15 14.71 20.58 -7.24
CA ARG A 15 13.55 21.45 -7.00
C ARG A 15 12.58 21.39 -8.15
N LEU A 16 13.08 21.41 -9.37
CA LEU A 16 12.27 21.43 -10.57
C LEU A 16 11.56 20.09 -10.77
N VAL A 17 12.23 18.96 -10.52
CA VAL A 17 11.62 17.62 -10.57
C VAL A 17 10.54 17.47 -9.49
N ARG A 18 10.81 17.87 -8.24
CA ARG A 18 9.81 17.86 -7.15
C ARG A 18 8.62 18.78 -7.44
N LEU A 19 8.88 19.96 -8.02
CA LEU A 19 7.85 20.91 -8.40
C LEU A 19 6.97 20.37 -9.53
N ARG A 20 7.56 19.69 -10.53
CA ARG A 20 6.84 18.96 -11.59
C ARG A 20 5.90 17.94 -10.97
N ASP A 21 6.38 17.11 -10.04
CA ASP A 21 5.56 16.06 -9.42
C ASP A 21 4.43 16.62 -8.57
N ARG A 22 4.71 17.69 -7.82
CA ARG A 22 3.69 18.40 -7.06
C ARG A 22 2.61 18.97 -7.98
N LYS A 23 2.98 19.57 -9.11
CA LYS A 23 2.04 20.11 -10.10
C LYS A 23 1.23 19.00 -10.79
N ARG A 24 1.86 17.86 -11.14
CA ARG A 24 1.19 16.68 -11.70
C ARG A 24 0.18 16.07 -10.72
N ARG A 25 0.55 15.94 -9.44
CA ARG A 25 -0.38 15.48 -8.38
C ARG A 25 -1.54 16.45 -8.17
N GLY A 26 -1.26 17.75 -8.10
CA GLY A 26 -2.31 18.78 -7.98
C GLY A 26 -3.31 18.74 -9.14
N TRP A 27 -2.82 18.66 -10.38
CA TRP A 27 -3.68 18.56 -11.56
C TRP A 27 -4.53 17.28 -11.56
N ARG A 28 -3.93 16.12 -11.25
CA ARG A 28 -4.68 14.85 -11.10
C ARG A 28 -5.74 14.91 -10.01
N GLY A 29 -5.45 15.57 -8.89
CA GLY A 29 -6.43 15.77 -7.80
C GLY A 29 -7.66 16.55 -8.28
N HIS A 30 -7.45 17.65 -9.02
CA HIS A 30 -8.56 18.42 -9.59
C HIS A 30 -9.34 17.63 -10.65
N LEU A 31 -8.66 16.86 -11.51
CA LEU A 31 -9.30 16.00 -12.51
C LEU A 31 -10.16 14.92 -11.85
N ASN A 32 -9.63 14.24 -10.83
CA ASN A 32 -10.34 13.18 -10.12
C ASN A 32 -11.56 13.71 -9.37
N ALA A 33 -11.42 14.86 -8.69
CA ALA A 33 -12.54 15.52 -8.02
C ALA A 33 -13.62 15.95 -9.02
N TYR A 34 -13.22 16.57 -10.13
CA TYR A 34 -14.13 16.97 -11.19
C TYR A 34 -14.87 15.75 -11.78
N ALA A 35 -14.17 14.68 -12.11
CA ALA A 35 -14.77 13.47 -12.68
C ALA A 35 -15.71 12.76 -11.69
N SER A 36 -15.26 12.54 -10.45
CA SER A 36 -16.01 11.76 -9.46
C SER A 36 -17.29 12.48 -9.03
N VAL A 37 -17.21 13.79 -8.77
CA VAL A 37 -18.39 14.56 -8.36
C VAL A 37 -19.40 14.64 -9.51
N ASN A 38 -18.97 14.96 -10.72
CA ASN A 38 -19.89 15.08 -11.85
C ASN A 38 -20.50 13.73 -12.27
N ALA A 39 -19.76 12.62 -12.13
CA ALA A 39 -20.32 11.28 -12.31
C ALA A 39 -21.41 10.99 -11.26
N GLY A 40 -21.18 11.36 -9.99
CA GLY A 40 -22.19 11.25 -8.94
C GLY A 40 -23.44 12.09 -9.20
N LEU A 41 -23.27 13.37 -9.60
CA LEU A 41 -24.39 14.25 -9.94
C LEU A 41 -25.18 13.74 -11.16
N PHE A 42 -24.48 13.23 -12.18
CA PHE A 42 -25.11 12.57 -13.32
C PHE A 42 -25.97 11.38 -12.88
N LEU A 43 -25.45 10.50 -12.03
CA LEU A 43 -26.21 9.35 -11.53
C LEU A 43 -27.45 9.79 -10.74
N ILE A 44 -27.33 10.80 -9.87
CA ILE A 44 -28.47 11.35 -9.13
C ILE A 44 -29.51 11.93 -10.09
N ASP A 45 -29.10 12.73 -11.07
CA ASP A 45 -30.01 13.31 -12.07
C ASP A 45 -30.75 12.20 -12.84
N MET A 46 -30.06 11.16 -13.30
CA MET A 46 -30.68 10.03 -14.00
C MET A 46 -31.67 9.26 -13.12
N LEU A 47 -31.35 9.05 -11.84
CA LEU A 47 -32.21 8.31 -10.90
C LEU A 47 -33.44 9.10 -10.43
N THR A 48 -33.38 10.43 -10.47
CA THR A 48 -34.44 11.33 -9.96
C THR A 48 -35.42 11.82 -11.02
N GLY A 49 -35.23 11.46 -12.30
CA GLY A 49 -36.14 11.84 -13.39
C GLY A 49 -35.49 12.51 -14.59
N ALA A 50 -34.15 12.49 -14.68
CA ALA A 50 -33.35 12.94 -15.82
C ALA A 50 -33.68 14.38 -16.28
N HIS A 51 -33.58 15.33 -15.36
CA HIS A 51 -33.86 16.74 -15.62
C HIS A 51 -32.66 17.52 -16.17
N LEU A 52 -31.53 16.83 -16.42
CA LEU A 52 -30.28 17.37 -16.97
C LEU A 52 -29.65 18.48 -16.13
N TRP A 53 -30.02 18.61 -14.85
CA TRP A 53 -29.51 19.69 -14.01
C TRP A 53 -28.02 19.51 -13.68
N PHE A 54 -27.50 18.28 -13.75
CA PHE A 54 -26.07 17.98 -13.58
C PHE A 54 -25.19 18.72 -14.60
N LEU A 55 -25.74 19.13 -15.75
CA LEU A 55 -25.02 19.91 -16.76
C LEU A 55 -24.58 21.28 -16.24
N PHE A 56 -25.34 21.90 -15.33
CA PHE A 56 -24.99 23.22 -14.81
C PHE A 56 -23.71 23.18 -13.96
N PRO A 57 -23.56 22.28 -12.97
CA PRO A 57 -22.27 22.05 -12.30
C PRO A 57 -21.18 21.58 -13.25
N LEU A 58 -21.48 20.67 -14.18
CA LEU A 58 -20.51 20.11 -15.12
C LEU A 58 -19.84 21.20 -15.97
N ILE A 59 -20.62 22.11 -16.55
CA ILE A 59 -20.13 23.20 -17.40
C ILE A 59 -19.43 24.26 -16.54
N SER A 60 -20.06 24.69 -15.44
CA SER A 60 -19.54 25.77 -14.59
C SER A 60 -18.20 25.38 -13.94
N TRP A 61 -18.12 24.18 -13.37
CA TRP A 61 -16.88 23.66 -12.80
C TRP A 61 -15.90 23.19 -13.87
N GLY A 62 -16.42 22.77 -15.03
CA GLY A 62 -15.60 22.39 -16.19
C GLY A 62 -14.75 23.56 -16.68
N MET A 63 -15.29 24.78 -16.64
CA MET A 63 -14.54 25.99 -16.94
C MET A 63 -13.41 26.22 -15.93
N GLY A 64 -13.67 26.04 -14.62
CA GLY A 64 -12.64 26.12 -13.58
C GLY A 64 -11.55 25.07 -13.73
N PHE A 65 -11.93 23.81 -13.99
CA PHE A 65 -10.99 22.73 -14.30
C PHE A 65 -10.17 23.01 -15.58
N GLY A 66 -10.80 23.59 -16.60
CA GLY A 66 -10.14 24.01 -17.84
C GLY A 66 -9.03 25.02 -17.58
N ILE A 67 -9.28 26.04 -16.75
CA ILE A 67 -8.27 27.03 -16.34
C ILE A 67 -7.10 26.35 -15.59
N HIS A 68 -7.40 25.45 -14.64
CA HIS A 68 -6.35 24.70 -13.94
C HIS A 68 -5.52 23.81 -14.88
N SER A 69 -6.16 23.20 -15.87
CA SER A 69 -5.50 22.37 -16.89
C SER A 69 -4.60 23.22 -17.79
N LEU A 70 -5.07 24.36 -18.28
CA LEU A 70 -4.27 25.30 -19.07
C LEU A 70 -3.04 25.79 -18.30
N ASN A 71 -3.19 26.11 -17.02
CA ASN A 71 -2.07 26.50 -16.17
C ASN A 71 -1.04 25.39 -15.98
N TYR A 72 -1.49 24.13 -15.82
CA TYR A 72 -0.60 22.98 -15.71
C TYR A 72 0.14 22.71 -17.02
N PHE A 73 -0.57 22.61 -18.14
CA PHE A 73 0.02 22.32 -19.44
C PHE A 73 0.91 23.46 -19.95
N GLY A 74 0.53 24.72 -19.70
CA GLY A 74 1.37 25.88 -19.98
C GLY A 74 2.70 25.81 -19.22
N TRP A 75 2.64 25.57 -17.90
CA TRP A 75 3.84 25.40 -17.09
C TRP A 75 4.72 24.23 -17.57
N MET A 76 4.13 23.07 -17.90
CA MET A 76 4.86 21.92 -18.41
C MET A 76 5.55 22.22 -19.75
N ARG A 77 4.86 22.87 -20.68
CA ARG A 77 5.41 23.25 -21.99
C ARG A 77 6.59 24.19 -21.84
N ASP A 78 6.48 25.18 -20.96
CA ASP A 78 7.49 26.22 -20.78
C ASP A 78 8.73 25.70 -20.02
N ASN A 79 8.57 24.67 -19.18
CA ASN A 79 9.66 24.09 -18.39
C ASN A 79 10.18 22.74 -18.93
N ARG A 80 9.65 22.24 -20.06
CA ARG A 80 9.95 20.89 -20.58
C ARG A 80 11.44 20.58 -20.71
N HIS A 81 12.23 21.53 -21.23
CA HIS A 81 13.66 21.35 -21.47
C HIS A 81 14.46 21.34 -20.17
N ARG A 82 14.14 22.27 -19.26
CA ARG A 82 14.75 22.34 -17.93
C ARG A 82 14.41 21.11 -17.08
N ILE A 83 13.19 20.58 -17.22
CA ILE A 83 12.76 19.35 -16.57
C ILE A 83 13.55 18.16 -17.13
N ALA A 84 13.71 18.05 -18.45
CA ALA A 84 14.51 16.99 -19.07
C ALA A 84 15.99 17.05 -18.66
N GLU A 85 16.59 18.24 -18.64
CA GLU A 85 17.96 18.46 -18.15
C GLU A 85 18.09 18.10 -16.67
N ALA A 86 17.13 18.52 -15.84
CA ALA A 86 17.09 18.18 -14.42
C ALA A 86 16.89 16.67 -14.19
N GLU A 87 16.12 15.99 -15.03
CA GLU A 87 15.94 14.54 -14.99
C GLU A 87 17.21 13.79 -15.39
N LEU A 88 17.99 14.32 -16.33
CA LEU A 88 19.30 13.76 -16.71
C LEU A 88 20.34 13.99 -15.62
N GLU A 89 20.35 15.17 -14.98
CA GLU A 89 21.24 15.50 -13.86
C GLU A 89 20.93 14.65 -12.63
N VAL A 90 19.64 14.48 -12.31
CA VAL A 90 19.18 13.57 -11.26
C VAL A 90 19.37 12.10 -11.66
N GLY A 91 19.27 11.77 -12.95
CA GLY A 91 19.42 10.42 -13.50
C GLY A 91 20.87 9.94 -13.64
N GLY A 92 21.85 10.85 -13.77
CA GLY A 92 23.29 10.56 -13.76
C GLY A 92 23.81 10.15 -12.38
N VAL A 93 23.10 10.50 -11.32
CA VAL A 93 23.21 9.91 -9.98
C VAL A 93 22.22 8.74 -9.93
N THR A 94 22.60 7.61 -10.56
CA THR A 94 21.85 6.34 -10.66
C THR A 94 20.47 6.33 -9.97
N MET A 95 19.45 6.78 -10.70
CA MET A 95 18.08 6.32 -10.47
C MET A 95 17.97 4.93 -11.12
N PRO A 96 17.41 3.90 -10.46
CA PRO A 96 16.94 2.72 -11.17
C PRO A 96 15.98 3.16 -12.28
N PRO A 97 15.91 2.43 -13.42
CA PRO A 97 14.99 2.79 -14.49
C PRO A 97 13.59 2.94 -13.92
N ALA A 98 12.97 4.07 -14.21
CA ALA A 98 11.55 4.28 -14.00
C ALA A 98 10.80 3.06 -14.54
N LEU A 99 9.83 2.58 -13.77
CA LEU A 99 8.94 1.47 -14.08
C LEU A 99 8.41 1.59 -15.52
N THR A 100 9.13 1.02 -16.49
CA THR A 100 8.48 0.46 -17.66
C THR A 100 7.80 -0.79 -17.14
N HIS A 101 6.48 -0.68 -16.90
CA HIS A 101 5.64 -1.86 -16.70
C HIS A 101 6.05 -2.92 -17.74
N PRO A 102 6.47 -4.14 -17.35
CA PRO A 102 6.47 -5.21 -18.32
C PRO A 102 5.02 -5.35 -18.77
N ALA A 103 4.77 -5.18 -20.08
CA ALA A 103 3.50 -5.46 -20.74
C ALA A 103 3.16 -6.97 -20.74
N HIS A 104 3.71 -7.73 -19.80
CA HIS A 104 3.47 -9.14 -19.59
C HIS A 104 3.24 -9.38 -18.09
N PRO A 105 2.12 -9.99 -17.69
CA PRO A 105 1.99 -10.50 -16.33
C PRO A 105 3.05 -11.60 -16.19
N ARG A 106 4.14 -11.29 -15.47
CA ARG A 106 5.12 -12.28 -15.03
C ARG A 106 4.32 -13.37 -14.29
N PRO A 107 4.59 -14.67 -14.51
CA PRO A 107 3.92 -15.71 -13.73
C PRO A 107 4.07 -15.38 -12.25
N ALA A 108 2.96 -15.43 -11.51
CA ALA A 108 2.95 -15.11 -10.10
C ALA A 108 4.07 -15.91 -9.42
N ALA A 109 5.02 -15.22 -8.79
CA ALA A 109 6.06 -15.88 -8.04
C ALA A 109 5.40 -16.85 -7.03
N PRO A 110 5.94 -18.06 -6.82
CA PRO A 110 5.39 -19.00 -5.85
C PRO A 110 5.22 -18.32 -4.50
N LEU A 111 4.11 -18.60 -3.82
CA LEU A 111 3.87 -18.09 -2.47
C LEU A 111 4.99 -18.61 -1.56
N GLU A 112 5.35 -17.81 -0.56
CA GLU A 112 6.30 -18.31 0.44
C GLU A 112 5.75 -19.57 1.12
N PRO A 113 6.60 -20.57 1.44
CA PRO A 113 6.16 -21.83 2.03
C PRO A 113 5.28 -21.65 3.28
N GLY A 114 5.54 -20.60 4.08
CA GLY A 114 4.73 -20.28 5.26
C GLY A 114 3.29 -19.90 4.94
N TRP A 115 3.07 -19.06 3.92
CA TRP A 115 1.72 -18.67 3.50
C TRP A 115 0.95 -19.82 2.85
N GLU A 116 1.62 -20.66 2.06
CA GLU A 116 0.98 -21.83 1.45
C GLU A 116 0.47 -22.81 2.51
N GLU A 117 1.30 -23.13 3.49
CA GLU A 117 0.92 -24.04 4.57
C GLU A 117 -0.17 -23.44 5.44
N LEU A 118 -0.08 -22.15 5.74
CA LEU A 118 -1.09 -21.44 6.52
C LEU A 118 -2.46 -21.44 5.82
N ILE A 119 -2.52 -21.16 4.52
CA ILE A 119 -3.76 -21.19 3.75
C ILE A 119 -4.35 -22.61 3.71
N LYS A 120 -3.52 -23.63 3.48
CA LYS A 120 -3.96 -25.03 3.49
C LYS A 120 -4.59 -25.38 4.84
N ARG A 121 -3.90 -25.06 5.94
CA ARG A 121 -4.39 -25.30 7.29
C ARG A 121 -5.66 -24.51 7.60
N ALA A 122 -5.72 -23.24 7.20
CA ALA A 122 -6.90 -22.38 7.37
C ALA A 122 -8.13 -22.97 6.66
N ARG A 123 -8.00 -23.40 5.40
CA ARG A 123 -9.09 -24.04 4.65
C ARG A 123 -9.61 -25.28 5.35
N LEU A 124 -8.70 -26.18 5.75
CA LEU A 124 -9.07 -27.42 6.44
C LEU A 124 -9.81 -27.13 7.77
N LEU A 125 -9.33 -26.17 8.55
CA LEU A 125 -9.93 -25.83 9.83
C LEU A 125 -11.28 -25.12 9.69
N VAL A 126 -11.41 -24.20 8.73
CA VAL A 126 -12.68 -23.51 8.43
C VAL A 126 -13.75 -24.51 7.97
N GLU A 127 -13.42 -25.42 7.07
CA GLU A 127 -14.37 -26.45 6.62
C GLU A 127 -14.74 -27.41 7.76
N ALA A 128 -13.78 -27.86 8.56
CA ALA A 128 -14.07 -28.70 9.72
C ALA A 128 -14.93 -27.97 10.79
N ALA A 129 -14.70 -26.68 10.99
CA ALA A 129 -15.51 -25.83 11.84
C ALA A 129 -16.96 -25.74 11.34
N LYS A 130 -17.15 -25.51 10.04
CA LYS A 130 -18.48 -25.46 9.40
C LYS A 130 -19.23 -26.79 9.53
N GLU A 131 -18.56 -27.91 9.32
CA GLU A 131 -19.18 -29.24 9.52
C GLU A 131 -19.57 -29.48 10.98
N THR A 132 -18.74 -29.06 11.93
CA THR A 132 -19.07 -29.15 13.36
C THR A 132 -20.34 -28.34 13.68
N LEU A 133 -20.45 -27.12 13.15
CA LEU A 133 -21.63 -26.25 13.34
C LEU A 133 -22.92 -26.84 12.71
N LYS A 134 -22.81 -27.50 11.55
CA LYS A 134 -23.95 -28.17 10.92
C LYS A 134 -24.45 -29.34 11.78
N SER A 135 -23.53 -30.13 12.33
CA SER A 135 -23.84 -31.38 13.04
C SER A 135 -24.52 -31.17 14.40
N LYS A 136 -24.28 -30.05 15.11
CA LYS A 136 -24.91 -29.76 16.41
C LYS A 136 -26.25 -29.03 16.27
N THR A 137 -27.30 -29.43 16.99
CA THR A 137 -28.54 -28.64 17.12
C THR A 137 -28.28 -27.44 18.02
N LEU A 138 -28.20 -26.25 17.43
CA LEU A 138 -27.92 -24.99 18.13
C LEU A 138 -29.15 -24.09 17.94
N ASP A 139 -30.20 -24.33 18.72
CA ASP A 139 -31.43 -23.53 18.64
C ASP A 139 -31.15 -22.07 19.00
N GLY A 140 -31.69 -21.16 18.19
CA GLY A 140 -31.53 -19.71 18.36
C GLY A 140 -30.17 -19.12 17.95
N PHE A 141 -29.23 -19.93 17.46
CA PHE A 141 -27.93 -19.48 16.98
C PHE A 141 -27.85 -19.42 15.45
N ASP A 142 -27.45 -18.28 14.88
CA ASP A 142 -27.31 -18.12 13.43
C ASP A 142 -26.01 -18.73 12.89
N LYS A 143 -26.04 -20.04 12.68
CA LYS A 143 -24.95 -20.82 12.10
C LYS A 143 -24.59 -20.37 10.68
N LYS A 144 -25.58 -19.87 9.91
CA LYS A 144 -25.38 -19.50 8.51
C LYS A 144 -24.52 -18.24 8.43
N THR A 145 -24.83 -17.26 9.27
CA THR A 145 -24.04 -16.02 9.36
C THR A 145 -22.61 -16.33 9.79
N LEU A 146 -22.39 -17.10 10.87
CA LEU A 146 -21.03 -17.48 11.29
C LEU A 146 -20.26 -18.25 10.21
N GLY A 147 -20.92 -19.16 9.49
CA GLY A 147 -20.28 -19.87 8.37
C GLY A 147 -19.84 -18.92 7.25
N SER A 148 -20.67 -17.96 6.89
CA SER A 148 -20.34 -16.95 5.87
C SER A 148 -19.24 -15.98 6.30
N GLU A 149 -19.19 -15.66 7.59
CA GLU A 149 -18.14 -14.88 8.23
C GLU A 149 -16.80 -15.61 8.14
N LEU A 150 -16.74 -16.90 8.48
CA LEU A 150 -15.53 -17.73 8.35
C LEU A 150 -15.04 -17.82 6.90
N ASP A 151 -15.95 -17.94 5.93
CA ASP A 151 -15.62 -17.91 4.51
C ASP A 151 -15.06 -16.53 4.09
N GLY A 152 -15.56 -15.44 4.67
CA GLY A 152 -15.03 -14.09 4.51
C GLY A 152 -13.60 -13.97 5.02
N ALA A 153 -13.35 -14.39 6.26
CA ALA A 153 -12.03 -14.33 6.86
C ALA A 153 -11.00 -15.21 6.13
N LEU A 154 -11.41 -16.38 5.61
CA LEU A 154 -10.55 -17.22 4.78
C LEU A 154 -10.14 -16.50 3.48
N ARG A 155 -11.08 -15.80 2.83
CA ARG A 155 -10.75 -14.96 1.66
C ARG A 155 -9.79 -13.83 2.03
N ASP A 156 -9.93 -13.22 3.19
CA ASP A 156 -9.02 -12.17 3.66
C ASP A 156 -7.59 -12.72 3.85
N VAL A 157 -7.43 -13.92 4.43
CA VAL A 157 -6.12 -14.59 4.53
C VAL A 157 -5.49 -14.81 3.15
N GLU A 158 -6.28 -15.28 2.17
CA GLU A 158 -5.79 -15.48 0.79
C GLU A 158 -5.41 -14.16 0.10
N LEU A 159 -6.15 -13.09 0.35
CA LEU A 159 -5.84 -11.75 -0.17
C LEU A 159 -4.56 -11.20 0.45
N LEU A 160 -4.39 -11.34 1.77
CA LEU A 160 -3.17 -10.96 2.48
C LEU A 160 -1.96 -11.69 1.92
N ALA A 161 -2.03 -13.01 1.75
CA ALA A 161 -0.93 -13.79 1.19
C ALA A 161 -0.54 -13.32 -0.21
N LYS A 162 -1.52 -13.08 -1.09
CA LYS A 162 -1.28 -12.61 -2.46
C LYS A 162 -0.67 -11.21 -2.48
N GLY A 163 -1.14 -10.28 -1.65
CA GLY A 163 -0.59 -8.93 -1.60
C GLY A 163 0.79 -8.88 -0.93
N ALA A 164 0.98 -9.65 0.14
CA ALA A 164 2.28 -9.82 0.77
C ALA A 164 3.34 -10.30 -0.23
N GLN A 165 2.98 -11.26 -1.09
CA GLN A 165 3.85 -11.73 -2.17
C GLN A 165 4.16 -10.63 -3.18
N ARG A 166 3.17 -9.84 -3.61
CA ARG A 166 3.40 -8.71 -4.54
C ARG A 166 4.36 -7.68 -3.93
N VAL A 167 4.12 -7.28 -2.69
CA VAL A 167 4.99 -6.33 -1.96
C VAL A 167 6.41 -6.88 -1.85
N ARG A 168 6.58 -8.17 -1.53
CA ARG A 168 7.90 -8.81 -1.43
C ARG A 168 8.65 -8.85 -2.76
N VAL A 169 7.96 -9.20 -3.85
CA VAL A 169 8.55 -9.18 -5.20
C VAL A 169 9.00 -7.76 -5.57
N LEU A 170 8.15 -6.76 -5.32
CA LEU A 170 8.49 -5.35 -5.56
C LEU A 170 9.68 -4.89 -4.70
N LEU A 171 9.74 -5.32 -3.45
CA LEU A 171 10.85 -5.01 -2.55
C LEU A 171 12.18 -5.59 -3.04
N GLU A 172 12.18 -6.82 -3.53
CA GLU A 172 13.38 -7.47 -4.08
C GLU A 172 13.83 -6.78 -5.38
N GLU A 173 12.88 -6.39 -6.25
CA GLU A 173 13.19 -5.66 -7.48
C GLU A 173 13.77 -4.27 -7.20
N VAL A 174 13.15 -3.53 -6.27
CA VAL A 174 13.60 -2.19 -5.92
C VAL A 174 14.92 -2.29 -5.16
N SER A 175 14.99 -3.13 -4.12
CA SER A 175 16.08 -3.25 -3.16
C SER A 175 16.60 -4.70 -3.01
N PRO A 176 17.44 -5.17 -3.97
CA PRO A 176 17.97 -6.53 -3.93
C PRO A 176 18.74 -6.81 -2.64
N GLY A 177 18.45 -7.93 -1.99
CA GLY A 177 19.04 -8.30 -0.69
C GLY A 177 18.53 -7.49 0.51
N GLY A 178 17.44 -6.75 0.34
CA GLY A 178 16.66 -6.11 1.40
C GLY A 178 17.45 -5.11 2.26
N ALA A 179 17.07 -5.01 3.54
CA ALA A 179 17.67 -4.07 4.48
C ALA A 179 19.16 -4.38 4.75
N ALA A 180 19.56 -5.66 4.76
CA ALA A 180 20.94 -6.06 5.02
C ALA A 180 21.91 -5.55 3.93
N ALA A 181 21.51 -5.63 2.66
CA ALA A 181 22.30 -5.10 1.56
C ALA A 181 22.43 -3.56 1.61
N LEU A 182 21.38 -2.86 2.04
CA LEU A 182 21.41 -1.42 2.26
C LEU A 182 22.33 -1.05 3.43
N SER A 183 22.28 -1.81 4.53
CA SER A 183 23.16 -1.65 5.69
C SER A 183 24.64 -1.75 5.31
N GLY A 184 25.01 -2.73 4.47
CA GLY A 184 26.37 -2.85 3.96
C GLY A 184 26.82 -1.64 3.14
N LYS A 185 25.93 -1.07 2.31
CA LYS A 185 26.20 0.16 1.54
C LYS A 185 26.34 1.39 2.45
N ILE A 186 25.54 1.47 3.52
CA ILE A 186 25.62 2.53 4.54
C ILE A 186 26.98 2.50 5.22
N VAL A 187 27.42 1.33 5.72
CA VAL A 187 28.73 1.17 6.39
C VAL A 187 29.89 1.54 5.47
N GLU A 188 29.87 1.09 4.21
CA GLU A 188 30.92 1.44 3.25
C GLU A 188 30.94 2.95 2.95
N LEU A 189 29.77 3.59 2.85
CA LEU A 189 29.69 5.02 2.60
C LEU A 189 30.11 5.86 3.82
N GLU A 190 29.82 5.40 5.04
CA GLU A 190 30.32 6.00 6.29
C GLU A 190 31.85 5.97 6.37
N ARG A 191 32.47 4.85 5.97
CA ARG A 191 33.93 4.73 5.90
C ARG A 191 34.54 5.72 4.89
N ARG A 192 33.90 5.91 3.73
CA ARG A 192 34.32 6.92 2.73
C ARG A 192 34.13 8.35 3.24
N LEU A 193 33.07 8.61 3.99
CA LEU A 193 32.83 9.90 4.63
C LEU A 193 33.90 10.23 5.67
N GLN A 194 34.34 9.25 6.47
CA GLN A 194 35.40 9.45 7.46
C GLN A 194 36.78 9.74 6.87
N SER A 195 37.02 9.33 5.62
CA SER A 195 38.28 9.50 4.90
C SER A 195 38.23 10.62 3.84
N ALA A 196 37.12 11.37 3.77
CA ALA A 196 36.95 12.44 2.80
C ALA A 196 37.57 13.74 3.33
N ASP A 197 38.59 14.23 2.62
CA ASP A 197 39.27 15.50 2.95
C ASP A 197 38.67 16.71 2.20
N ASP A 198 37.78 16.46 1.23
CA ASP A 198 37.07 17.49 0.47
C ASP A 198 35.67 17.74 1.04
N ALA A 199 35.39 19.00 1.36
CA ALA A 199 34.10 19.44 1.90
C ALA A 199 32.92 19.15 0.98
N ARG A 200 33.09 19.23 -0.36
CA ARG A 200 32.03 18.91 -1.32
C ARG A 200 31.74 17.41 -1.38
N LEU A 201 32.77 16.58 -1.36
CA LEU A 201 32.62 15.11 -1.34
C LEU A 201 31.96 14.63 -0.05
N THR A 202 32.35 15.22 1.07
CA THR A 202 31.73 14.99 2.40
C THR A 202 30.22 15.24 2.36
N GLU A 203 29.79 16.36 1.76
CA GLU A 203 28.37 16.72 1.64
C GLU A 203 27.57 15.73 0.77
N VAL A 204 28.13 15.31 -0.37
CA VAL A 204 27.52 14.29 -1.25
C VAL A 204 27.39 12.95 -0.52
N TYR A 205 28.43 12.51 0.20
CA TYR A 205 28.39 11.28 0.98
C TYR A 205 27.36 11.33 2.10
N MET A 206 27.24 12.45 2.84
CA MET A 206 26.19 12.60 3.85
C MET A 206 24.78 12.55 3.25
N THR A 207 24.56 13.15 2.08
CA THR A 207 23.26 13.14 1.39
C THR A 207 22.88 11.73 0.95
N ASN A 208 23.79 11.03 0.28
CA ASN A 208 23.60 9.65 -0.14
C ASN A 208 23.37 8.72 1.07
N LEU A 209 24.06 8.96 2.18
CA LEU A 209 23.90 8.22 3.43
C LEU A 209 22.49 8.40 4.01
N ASN A 210 21.99 9.64 4.03
CA ASN A 210 20.62 9.92 4.49
C ASN A 210 19.56 9.24 3.61
N LEU A 211 19.75 9.25 2.28
CA LEU A 211 18.87 8.55 1.35
C LEU A 211 18.88 7.03 1.56
N LEU A 212 20.08 6.44 1.72
CA LEU A 212 20.21 5.01 2.00
C LEU A 212 19.58 4.61 3.33
N ARG A 213 19.75 5.43 4.38
CA ARG A 213 19.12 5.20 5.70
C ARG A 213 17.60 5.31 5.63
N ALA A 214 17.07 6.33 4.96
CA ALA A 214 15.62 6.48 4.79
C ALA A 214 15.01 5.29 4.03
N ARG A 215 15.73 4.81 3.01
CA ARG A 215 15.35 3.63 2.24
C ARG A 215 15.41 2.36 3.06
N GLU A 216 16.49 2.15 3.83
CA GLU A 216 16.63 1.01 4.75
C GLU A 216 15.47 0.98 5.76
N GLN A 217 15.15 2.13 6.35
CA GLN A 217 14.02 2.27 7.27
C GLN A 217 12.68 1.89 6.63
N LYS A 218 12.41 2.33 5.39
CA LYS A 218 11.17 1.96 4.68
C LYS A 218 11.12 0.47 4.36
N VAL A 219 12.24 -0.13 3.94
CA VAL A 219 12.31 -1.60 3.70
C VAL A 219 12.06 -2.38 5.00
N GLN A 220 12.69 -1.98 6.10
CA GLN A 220 12.45 -2.60 7.42
C GLN A 220 11.01 -2.41 7.91
N GLN A 221 10.40 -1.25 7.63
CA GLN A 221 9.01 -1.00 7.97
C GLN A 221 8.09 -1.97 7.21
N LEU A 222 8.28 -2.09 5.90
CA LEU A 222 7.48 -2.98 5.06
C LEU A 222 7.65 -4.45 5.48
N ASP A 223 8.87 -4.88 5.80
CA ASP A 223 9.10 -6.23 6.30
C ASP A 223 8.36 -6.49 7.63
N ARG A 224 8.37 -5.54 8.57
CA ARG A 224 7.56 -5.63 9.80
C ARG A 224 6.06 -5.67 9.54
N GLU A 225 5.57 -4.94 8.53
CA GLU A 225 4.16 -4.99 8.14
C GLU A 225 3.79 -6.37 7.58
N LEU A 226 4.64 -6.95 6.71
CA LEU A 226 4.43 -8.31 6.19
C LEU A 226 4.41 -9.37 7.31
N GLN A 227 5.33 -9.27 8.27
CA GLN A 227 5.35 -10.18 9.44
C GLN A 227 4.09 -10.03 10.30
N ARG A 228 3.60 -8.79 10.49
CA ARG A 228 2.36 -8.54 11.24
C ARG A 228 1.14 -9.15 10.55
N MET A 229 1.06 -9.05 9.21
CA MET A 229 -0.02 -9.67 8.43
C MET A 229 0.00 -11.19 8.60
N LEU A 230 1.19 -11.81 8.54
CA LEU A 230 1.35 -13.25 8.76
C LEU A 230 0.89 -13.66 10.17
N ALA A 231 1.38 -12.97 11.20
CA ALA A 231 1.00 -13.23 12.59
C ALA A 231 -0.51 -13.06 12.83
N SER A 232 -1.15 -12.09 12.16
CA SER A 232 -2.60 -11.87 12.25
C SER A 232 -3.38 -13.02 11.61
N ALA A 233 -2.91 -13.54 10.47
CA ALA A 233 -3.49 -14.71 9.83
C ALA A 233 -3.30 -15.99 10.67
N GLU A 234 -2.13 -16.19 11.27
CA GLU A 234 -1.89 -17.29 12.22
C GLU A 234 -2.82 -17.19 13.45
N GLY A 235 -2.98 -15.99 14.01
CA GLY A 235 -3.88 -15.75 15.13
C GLY A 235 -5.33 -16.10 14.80
N PHE A 236 -5.80 -15.78 13.58
CA PHE A 236 -7.10 -16.23 13.11
C PHE A 236 -7.21 -17.75 13.03
N VAL A 237 -6.22 -18.43 12.42
CA VAL A 237 -6.22 -19.89 12.28
C VAL A 237 -6.28 -20.58 13.64
N LEU A 238 -5.51 -20.11 14.62
CA LEU A 238 -5.55 -20.60 16.00
C LEU A 238 -6.92 -20.37 16.65
N SER A 239 -7.54 -19.23 16.38
CA SER A 239 -8.87 -18.90 16.93
C SER A 239 -9.97 -19.79 16.35
N VAL A 240 -9.89 -20.13 15.06
CA VAL A 240 -10.79 -21.11 14.42
C VAL A 240 -10.60 -22.51 15.02
N GLU A 241 -9.35 -22.90 15.26
CA GLU A 241 -9.03 -24.18 15.90
C GLU A 241 -9.60 -24.26 17.33
N ASN A 242 -9.40 -23.21 18.15
CA ASN A 242 -9.96 -23.11 19.48
C ASN A 242 -11.49 -23.13 19.46
N MET A 243 -12.10 -22.34 18.58
CA MET A 243 -13.55 -22.33 18.39
C MET A 243 -14.07 -23.73 18.06
N ARG A 244 -13.40 -24.48 17.18
CA ARG A 244 -13.82 -25.85 16.85
C ARG A 244 -13.76 -26.78 18.06
N LEU A 245 -12.69 -26.69 18.86
CA LEU A 245 -12.53 -27.48 20.09
C LEU A 245 -13.64 -27.15 21.11
N ASP A 246 -13.98 -25.87 21.25
CA ASP A 246 -15.06 -25.42 22.13
C ASP A 246 -16.42 -25.86 21.59
N ALA A 247 -16.66 -25.73 20.29
CA ALA A 247 -17.89 -26.17 19.65
C ALA A 247 -18.11 -27.67 19.83
N ALA A 248 -17.05 -28.49 19.83
CA ALA A 248 -17.15 -29.91 20.13
C ALA A 248 -17.57 -30.19 21.58
N ARG A 249 -17.10 -29.38 22.54
CA ARG A 249 -17.30 -29.58 24.00
C ARG A 249 -18.58 -28.99 24.57
N LEU A 250 -19.17 -27.98 23.92
CA LEU A 250 -20.24 -27.16 24.52
C LEU A 250 -21.67 -27.62 24.19
N ASP A 251 -22.57 -27.47 25.18
CA ASP A 251 -24.02 -27.42 25.00
C ASP A 251 -24.48 -25.99 24.68
N ALA A 252 -25.70 -25.82 24.14
CA ALA A 252 -26.22 -24.58 23.55
C ALA A 252 -26.11 -23.31 24.42
N GLY A 253 -25.95 -23.42 25.74
CA GLY A 253 -25.87 -22.29 26.68
C GLY A 253 -24.56 -21.49 26.71
N ARG A 254 -23.47 -21.94 26.06
CA ARG A 254 -22.16 -21.24 26.05
C ARG A 254 -21.77 -20.66 24.67
N MET A 255 -22.73 -20.57 23.75
CA MET A 255 -22.53 -20.10 22.37
C MET A 255 -22.06 -18.63 22.20
N PRO A 256 -22.41 -17.67 23.09
CA PRO A 256 -21.88 -16.31 22.97
C PRO A 256 -20.36 -16.20 23.18
N GLN A 257 -19.76 -17.15 23.91
CA GLN A 257 -18.31 -17.18 24.15
C GLN A 257 -17.55 -17.67 22.91
N LEU A 258 -18.17 -18.56 22.12
CA LEU A 258 -17.64 -19.06 20.85
C LEU A 258 -17.49 -17.95 19.80
N THR A 259 -18.50 -17.09 19.64
CA THR A 259 -18.46 -16.00 18.66
C THR A 259 -17.55 -14.86 19.10
N ALA A 260 -17.52 -14.55 20.40
CA ALA A 260 -16.62 -13.53 20.94
C ALA A 260 -15.14 -13.84 20.61
N GLY A 261 -14.73 -15.10 20.74
CA GLY A 261 -13.36 -15.54 20.47
C GLY A 261 -12.90 -15.41 19.00
N LEU A 262 -13.82 -15.32 18.05
CA LEU A 262 -13.51 -15.14 16.62
C LEU A 262 -13.63 -13.70 16.14
N SER A 263 -14.52 -12.92 16.76
CA SER A 263 -14.83 -11.56 16.32
C SER A 263 -13.60 -10.64 16.27
N ASP A 264 -12.70 -10.75 17.24
CA ASP A 264 -11.48 -9.94 17.30
C ASP A 264 -10.46 -10.31 16.22
N PRO A 265 -10.06 -11.59 16.08
CA PRO A 265 -9.18 -12.05 15.00
C PRO A 265 -9.69 -11.71 13.60
N MET A 266 -10.99 -11.86 13.36
CA MET A 266 -11.59 -11.56 12.05
C MET A 266 -11.58 -10.06 11.73
N ARG A 267 -11.91 -9.22 12.72
CA ARG A 267 -11.78 -7.76 12.56
C ARG A 267 -10.33 -7.35 12.34
N GLN A 268 -9.37 -8.03 12.99
CA GLN A 268 -7.95 -7.78 12.77
C GLN A 268 -7.55 -8.13 11.33
N LEU A 269 -7.96 -9.29 10.81
CA LEU A 269 -7.71 -9.67 9.41
C LEU A 269 -8.23 -8.65 8.42
N SER A 270 -9.49 -8.22 8.57
CA SER A 270 -10.08 -7.20 7.69
C SER A 270 -9.29 -5.89 7.73
N ARG A 271 -8.81 -5.46 8.90
CA ARG A 271 -7.95 -4.28 9.03
C ARG A 271 -6.62 -4.44 8.29
N GLU A 272 -5.98 -5.60 8.40
CA GLU A 272 -4.72 -5.86 7.69
C GLU A 272 -4.92 -5.85 6.17
N VAL A 273 -6.07 -6.31 5.66
CA VAL A 273 -6.39 -6.22 4.23
C VAL A 273 -6.52 -4.76 3.78
N ASP A 274 -7.13 -3.90 4.60
CA ASP A 274 -7.24 -2.47 4.30
C ASP A 274 -5.87 -1.77 4.32
N ILE A 275 -5.01 -2.11 5.28
CA ILE A 275 -3.62 -1.62 5.34
C ILE A 275 -2.85 -2.05 4.10
N LEU A 276 -2.95 -3.32 3.71
CA LEU A 276 -2.29 -3.84 2.51
C LEU A 276 -2.72 -3.08 1.25
N ARG A 277 -4.02 -2.81 1.09
CA ARG A 277 -4.52 -2.01 -0.03
C ARG A 277 -3.98 -0.59 -0.04
N GLU A 278 -3.79 0.03 1.13
CA GLU A 278 -3.15 1.34 1.22
C GLU A 278 -1.68 1.27 0.78
N VAL A 279 -0.93 0.28 1.27
CA VAL A 279 0.47 0.07 0.89
C VAL A 279 0.61 -0.17 -0.61
N GLU A 280 -0.26 -0.98 -1.22
CA GLU A 280 -0.26 -1.22 -2.65
C GLU A 280 -0.54 0.07 -3.45
N ARG A 281 -1.50 0.90 -3.00
CA ARG A 281 -1.76 2.21 -3.62
C ARG A 281 -0.58 3.17 -3.49
N GLU A 282 0.11 3.18 -2.35
CA GLU A 282 1.33 3.97 -2.17
C GLU A 282 2.43 3.53 -3.16
N LEU A 283 2.61 2.22 -3.33
CA LEU A 283 3.62 1.65 -4.21
C LEU A 283 3.30 1.91 -5.70
N GLU A 284 2.03 1.84 -6.10
CA GLU A 284 1.60 2.19 -7.46
C GLU A 284 1.70 3.69 -7.79
N ALA A 285 1.78 4.55 -6.76
CA ALA A 285 1.87 5.99 -6.92
C ALA A 285 3.31 6.51 -7.11
N ILE A 286 4.32 5.65 -6.92
CA ILE A 286 5.77 5.93 -7.05
C ILE A 286 6.21 5.63 -8.49
#